data_AF-A0AAE8VZK2-F1
#
_entry.id   AF-A0AAE8VZK2-F1
#
_cell.length_a   1.000
_cell.length_b   1.000
_cell.length_c   1.000
_cell.angle_alpha   90.00
_cell.angle_beta   90.00
_cell.angle_gamma   90.00
#
_symmetry.space_group_name_H-M   'P 1'
#
loop_
_entity.id
_entity.type
_entity.pdbx_description
1 polymer ?
#
loop_
_entity_poly.entity_id
_entity_poly.type
_entity_poly.pdbx_seq_one_letter_code
_entity_poly.pdbx_strand_id
1 'polypeptide(L)' 'MNDLDEELPVLSFNGPGNYRLRVHARGRDTAIDLAPAEVTEWYLIQAWLAPAQDVAVLRQTDSYGASVRAH' A
#
# COMPACT_ATOMS: atom_id res chain seq x y z
N MET A 1 -9.71 17.24 -16.22
CA MET A 1 -9.34 17.09 -14.79
C MET A 1 -10.60 16.67 -14.05
N ASN A 2 -11.07 15.44 -14.28
CA ASN A 2 -12.39 14.98 -13.82
C ASN A 2 -12.34 13.60 -13.14
N ASP A 3 -11.18 13.16 -12.64
CA ASP A 3 -10.98 11.72 -12.40
C ASP A 3 -10.66 11.38 -10.94
N LEU A 4 -11.26 12.09 -9.97
CA LEU A 4 -11.16 11.70 -8.54
C LEU A 4 -12.51 11.66 -7.82
N ASP A 5 -13.59 11.36 -8.55
CA ASP A 5 -14.82 10.81 -7.95
C ASP A 5 -14.69 9.29 -7.74
N GLU A 6 -13.47 8.77 -7.58
CA GLU A 6 -13.26 7.35 -7.32
C GLU A 6 -13.46 7.11 -5.83
N GLU A 7 -14.61 6.54 -5.49
CA GLU A 7 -14.93 6.12 -4.13
C GLU A 7 -13.89 5.08 -3.69
N LEU A 8 -12.98 5.50 -2.82
CA LEU A 8 -11.94 4.61 -2.29
C LEU A 8 -12.60 3.47 -1.50
N PRO A 9 -12.07 2.24 -1.58
CA PRO A 9 -12.65 1.11 -0.89
C PRO A 9 -12.62 1.33 0.63
N VAL A 10 -13.78 1.15 1.27
CA VAL A 10 -13.88 1.17 2.73
C VAL A 10 -13.22 -0.07 3.31
N LEU A 11 -12.04 0.09 3.92
CA LEU A 11 -11.29 -1.02 4.53
C LEU A 11 -11.91 -1.53 5.83
N SER A 12 -12.83 -0.77 6.45
CA SER A 12 -13.58 -1.13 7.66
C SER A 12 -14.94 -1.74 7.35
N PHE A 13 -15.01 -2.64 6.39
CA PHE A 13 -16.26 -3.18 5.84
C PHE A 13 -17.11 -3.99 6.86
N ASN A 14 -16.55 -4.40 8.00
CA ASN A 14 -17.27 -5.08 9.08
C ASN A 14 -17.67 -4.14 10.25
N GLY A 15 -17.66 -2.83 10.02
CA GLY A 15 -18.01 -1.83 11.04
C GLY A 15 -16.82 -1.42 11.93
N PRO A 16 -17.08 -0.70 13.04
CA PRO A 16 -16.04 -0.16 13.91
C PRO A 16 -15.19 -1.25 14.58
N GLY A 17 -13.88 -1.01 14.70
CA GLY A 17 -12.97 -1.91 15.40
C GLY A 17 -11.52 -1.72 14.98
N ASN A 18 -10.64 -2.53 15.58
CA ASN A 18 -9.25 -2.60 15.15
C ASN A 18 -9.13 -3.52 13.93
N TYR A 19 -8.54 -3.01 12.88
CA TYR A 19 -8.21 -3.77 11.67
C TYR A 19 -6.71 -3.88 11.55
N ARG A 20 -6.24 -5.06 11.17
CA ARG A 20 -4.89 -5.24 10.67
C ARG A 20 -4.91 -5.18 9.16
N LEU A 21 -3.85 -4.61 8.61
CA LEU A 21 -3.62 -4.54 7.18
C LEU A 21 -2.41 -5.41 6.81
N ARG A 22 -2.51 -6.09 5.68
CA ARG A 22 -1.36 -6.67 4.98
C ARG A 22 -1.27 -6.01 3.62
N VAL A 23 -0.11 -5.44 3.34
CA VAL A 23 0.16 -4.73 2.09
C VAL A 23 1.23 -5.48 1.32
N HIS A 24 0.91 -5.82 0.08
CA HIS A 24 1.87 -6.32 -0.89
C HIS A 24 2.02 -5.25 -1.97
N ALA A 25 3.26 -4.92 -2.32
CA ALA A 25 3.56 -3.99 -3.39
C ALA A 25 4.49 -4.64 -4.41
N ARG A 26 4.32 -4.29 -5.69
CA ARG A 26 5.28 -4.61 -6.76
C ARG A 26 5.47 -3.39 -7.67
N GLY A 27 6.63 -3.32 -8.31
CA GLY A 27 6.96 -2.26 -9.28
C GLY A 27 7.35 -0.91 -8.66
N ARG A 28 7.54 -0.88 -7.33
CA ARG A 28 7.91 0.30 -6.53
C ARG A 28 9.19 1.03 -6.97
N ASP A 29 10.06 0.33 -7.71
CA ASP A 29 11.33 0.88 -8.21
C ASP A 29 11.29 1.20 -9.72
N THR A 30 10.14 1.01 -10.40
CA THR A 30 10.06 1.07 -11.87
C THR A 30 10.02 2.51 -12.41
N ALA A 31 9.35 3.43 -11.72
CA ALA A 31 9.10 4.78 -12.20
C ALA A 31 9.13 5.80 -11.05
N ILE A 32 10.19 5.74 -10.25
CA ILE A 32 10.40 6.62 -9.09
C ILE A 32 10.40 8.08 -9.57
N ASP A 33 9.50 8.89 -9.01
CA ASP A 33 9.31 10.30 -9.34
C ASP A 33 9.03 10.59 -10.83
N LEU A 34 8.58 9.58 -11.58
CA LEU A 34 8.18 9.71 -12.98
C LEU A 34 6.66 9.60 -13.15
N ALA A 35 6.15 10.12 -14.27
CA ALA A 35 4.76 9.98 -14.69
C ALA A 35 4.68 9.06 -15.92
N PRO A 36 4.79 7.73 -15.76
CA PRO A 36 4.73 6.79 -16.88
C PRO A 36 3.33 6.81 -17.51
N ALA A 37 3.27 6.56 -18.83
CA ALA A 37 1.99 6.44 -19.54
C ALA A 37 1.19 5.19 -19.13
N GLU A 38 1.87 4.19 -18.57
CA GLU A 38 1.30 2.91 -18.14
C GLU A 38 1.46 2.72 -16.63
N VAL A 39 0.54 1.96 -16.01
CA VAL A 39 0.60 1.66 -14.57
C VAL A 39 1.77 0.72 -14.26
N THR A 40 2.74 1.22 -13.49
CA THR A 40 3.95 0.48 -13.14
C THR A 40 3.97 -0.05 -11.71
N GLU A 41 3.18 0.54 -10.81
CA GLU A 41 3.07 0.12 -9.41
C GLU A 41 1.73 -0.57 -9.13
N TRP A 42 1.75 -1.65 -8.36
CA TRP A 42 0.55 -2.39 -7.99
C TRP A 42 0.54 -2.71 -6.50
N TYR A 43 -0.63 -2.58 -5.89
CA TYR A 43 -0.86 -2.86 -4.48
C TYR A 43 -1.97 -3.89 -4.32
N LEU A 44 -1.73 -4.87 -3.45
CA LEU A 44 -2.77 -5.72 -2.89
C LEU A 44 -2.86 -5.42 -1.39
N ILE A 45 -4.01 -4.92 -0.96
CA ILE A 45 -4.29 -4.58 0.43
C ILE A 45 -5.33 -5.55 0.97
N GLN A 46 -4.98 -6.27 2.03
CA GLN A 46 -5.90 -7.14 2.75
C GLN A 46 -6.19 -6.52 4.12
N ALA A 47 -7.47 -6.45 4.50
CA ALA A 47 -7.91 -5.94 5.79
C ALA A 47 -8.73 -7.00 6.53
N TRP A 48 -8.48 -7.16 7.84
CA TRP A 48 -9.26 -8.06 8.69
C TRP A 48 -9.32 -7.55 10.13
N LEU A 49 -10.42 -7.86 10.83
CA LEU A 49 -10.58 -7.54 12.24
C LEU A 49 -9.54 -8.31 13.08
N ALA A 50 -8.75 -7.59 13.85
CA ALA A 50 -7.79 -8.15 14.79
C ALA A 50 -7.26 -7.06 15.73
N PRO A 51 -6.82 -7.40 16.96
CA PRO A 51 -6.10 -6.46 17.82
C PRO A 51 -4.88 -5.87 17.12
N ALA A 52 -4.51 -4.65 17.53
CA ALA A 52 -3.27 -4.03 17.07
C ALA A 52 -2.07 -4.91 17.44
N GLN A 53 -1.10 -4.99 16.53
CA GLN A 53 0.17 -5.66 16.73
C GLN A 53 1.24 -4.83 16.04
N ASP A 54 2.47 -4.90 16.54
CA ASP A 54 3.65 -4.36 15.87
C ASP A 54 3.72 -4.79 14.40
N VAL A 55 4.24 -3.88 13.57
CA VAL A 55 4.42 -4.12 12.14
C VAL A 55 5.45 -5.23 11.94
N ALA A 56 5.09 -6.22 11.12
CA ALA A 56 5.99 -7.28 10.70
C ALA A 56 6.32 -7.12 9.21
N VAL A 57 7.60 -6.98 8.88
CA VAL A 57 8.08 -6.94 7.50
C VAL A 57 8.30 -8.37 7.01
N LEU A 58 7.42 -8.85 6.14
CA LEU A 58 7.52 -10.22 5.59
C LEU A 58 8.53 -10.30 4.44
N ARG A 59 8.62 -9.24 3.63
CA ARG A 59 9.53 -9.13 2.49
C ARG A 59 9.75 -7.67 2.16
N GLN A 60 10.99 -7.31 1.89
CA GLN A 60 11.38 -5.98 1.42
C GLN A 60 12.40 -6.16 0.31
N THR A 61 12.03 -5.76 -0.90
CA THR A 61 12.90 -5.88 -2.08
C THR A 61 12.94 -4.60 -2.90
N ASP A 62 12.20 -3.58 -2.50
CA ASP A 62 12.26 -2.23 -3.07
C ASP A 62 13.55 -1.54 -2.62
N SER A 63 14.31 -1.04 -3.59
CA SER A 63 15.52 -0.25 -3.36
C SER A 63 15.18 1.17 -2.94
N TYR A 64 14.14 1.76 -3.53
CA TYR A 64 13.74 3.13 -3.23
C TYR A 64 13.21 3.28 -1.80
N GLY A 65 12.29 2.41 -1.37
CA GLY A 65 11.83 2.49 0.01
C GLY A 65 12.94 2.12 1.00
N ALA A 66 13.91 1.27 0.61
CA ALA A 66 15.08 1.03 1.45
C ALA A 66 15.90 2.31 1.65
N SER A 67 16.11 3.13 0.60
CA SER A 67 16.81 4.41 0.74
C SER A 67 16.03 5.42 1.59
N VAL A 68 14.70 5.46 1.48
CA VAL A 68 13.85 6.36 2.30
C VAL A 68 13.90 5.99 3.79
N ARG A 69 13.95 4.70 4.13
CA ARG A 69 14.02 4.23 5.54
C ARG A 69 15.38 4.46 6.20
N ALA A 70 16.43 4.67 5.40
CA ALA A 70 17.79 4.88 5.89
C ALA A 70 18.08 6.35 6.27
N HIS A 71 17.16 7.26 5.96
CA HIS A 71 17.21 8.69 6.29
C HIS A 71 16.24 9.02 7.42
#